data_AF-A0A929H8N6-F1
#
_entry.id   AF-A0A929H8N6-F1
#
_cell.length_a   1.000
_cell.length_b   1.000
_cell.length_c   1.000
_cell.angle_alpha   90.00
_cell.angle_beta   90.00
_cell.angle_gamma   90.00
#
_symmetry.space_group_name_H-M   'P 1'
#
loop_
_entity.id
_entity.type
_entity.pdbx_description
1 polymer ?
#
loop_
_entity_poly.entity_id
_entity_poly.type
_entity_poly.pdbx_seq_one_letter_code
_entity_poly.pdbx_strand_id
1 'polypeptide(L)'
;MTHDNRREFERVPLTIEAKLEIDSSECLETVSRDFSAGGAFLCLGGGDAIGKPVVGDRGQLTVSINTEFGEERDTAEIEVVRVTADGIAVRFLARDVSKVA
;
A
#
# COMPACT_ATOMS: atom_id res chain seq x y z
N MET A 1 25.44 -6.88 18.57
CA MET A 1 24.44 -5.81 18.37
C MET A 1 23.16 -6.46 17.93
N THR A 2 22.26 -6.69 18.88
CA THR A 2 20.91 -7.23 18.64
C THR A 2 20.16 -6.24 17.76
N HIS A 3 19.80 -6.66 16.55
CA HIS A 3 18.82 -5.94 15.74
C HIS A 3 17.48 -6.11 16.46
N ASP A 4 17.14 -5.11 17.27
CA ASP A 4 15.84 -4.95 17.89
C ASP A 4 14.81 -4.81 16.75
N ASN A 5 14.24 -5.95 16.33
CA ASN A 5 13.28 -6.00 15.25
C ASN A 5 11.94 -5.50 15.80
N ARG A 6 11.81 -4.17 15.90
CA ARG A 6 10.64 -3.44 16.42
C ARG A 6 9.38 -3.54 15.53
N ARG A 7 9.24 -4.61 14.76
CA ARG A 7 8.09 -4.84 13.88
C ARG A 7 7.05 -5.62 14.67
N GLU A 8 5.89 -5.01 14.87
CA GLU A 8 4.75 -5.64 15.56
C GLU A 8 4.09 -6.75 14.72
N PHE A 9 4.24 -6.70 13.39
CA PHE A 9 3.62 -7.64 12.47
C PHE A 9 4.64 -8.29 11.53
N GLU A 10 4.44 -9.59 11.29
CA GLU A 10 5.14 -10.32 10.24
C GLU A 10 4.78 -9.74 8.86
N ARG A 11 5.78 -9.66 7.97
CA ARG A 11 5.61 -9.19 6.60
C ARG A 11 5.69 -10.36 5.64
N VAL A 12 4.65 -10.51 4.83
CA VAL A 12 4.59 -11.48 3.75
C VAL A 12 5.06 -10.78 2.47
N PRO A 13 6.16 -11.24 1.84
CA PRO A 13 6.56 -10.76 0.53
C PRO A 13 5.49 -11.15 -0.48
N LEU A 14 4.84 -10.15 -1.08
CA LEU A 14 3.72 -10.37 -1.98
C LEU A 14 3.61 -9.20 -2.94
N THR A 15 3.68 -9.49 -4.24
CA THR A 15 3.54 -8.50 -5.31
C THR A 15 2.12 -8.53 -5.83
N ILE A 16 1.35 -7.49 -5.53
CA ILE A 16 0.00 -7.29 -6.03
C ILE A 16 -0.10 -5.88 -6.62
N GLU A 17 -0.83 -5.78 -7.73
CA GLU A 17 -1.21 -4.50 -8.32
C GLU A 17 -2.19 -3.79 -7.39
N ALA A 18 -1.87 -2.53 -7.08
CA ALA A 18 -2.68 -1.72 -6.22
C ALA A 18 -2.85 -0.33 -6.80
N LYS A 19 -4.00 0.26 -6.49
CA LYS A 19 -4.34 1.63 -6.83
C LYS A 19 -4.26 2.45 -5.55
N LEU A 20 -3.46 3.51 -5.58
CA LEU A 20 -3.26 4.42 -4.46
C LEU A 20 -3.89 5.77 -4.79
N GLU A 21 -4.85 6.20 -3.99
CA GLU A 21 -5.48 7.51 -4.09
C GLU A 21 -5.12 8.30 -2.83
N ILE A 22 -4.26 9.30 -2.95
CA ILE A 22 -3.84 10.16 -1.84
C ILE A 22 -4.53 11.51 -1.97
N ASP A 23 -5.03 12.07 -0.87
CA ASP A 23 -5.80 13.34 -0.91
C ASP A 23 -4.99 14.51 -1.53
N SER A 24 -3.66 14.48 -1.39
CA SER A 24 -2.73 15.49 -1.88
C SER A 24 -2.26 15.28 -3.33
N SER A 25 -2.60 14.13 -3.95
CA SER A 25 -1.95 13.67 -5.19
C SER A 25 -2.96 13.03 -6.15
N GLU A 26 -2.56 12.88 -7.43
CA GLU A 26 -3.35 12.07 -8.36
C GLU A 26 -3.35 10.60 -7.97
N CYS A 27 -4.32 9.85 -8.51
CA CYS A 27 -4.34 8.40 -8.40
C CYS A 27 -3.07 7.79 -9.02
N LEU A 28 -2.35 6.99 -8.24
CA LEU A 28 -1.13 6.30 -8.65
C LEU A 28 -1.38 4.80 -8.75
N GLU A 29 -1.06 4.22 -9.90
CA GLU A 29 -0.87 2.77 -10.02
C GLU A 29 0.45 2.38 -9.35
N THR A 30 0.39 1.37 -8.48
CA THR A 30 1.54 0.91 -7.70
C THR A 30 1.53 -0.60 -7.59
N VAL A 31 2.68 -1.18 -7.25
CA VAL A 31 2.80 -2.60 -6.92
C VAL A 31 3.31 -2.73 -5.50
N SER A 32 2.67 -3.58 -4.71
CA SER A 32 3.20 -3.92 -3.39
C SER A 32 4.50 -4.72 -3.52
N ARG A 33 5.40 -4.55 -2.55
CA ARG A 33 6.53 -5.46 -2.34
C ARG A 33 6.28 -6.41 -1.17
N ASP A 34 5.61 -5.90 -0.15
CA ASP A 34 5.22 -6.65 1.04
C ASP A 34 3.90 -6.16 1.62
N PHE A 35 3.22 -7.06 2.31
CA PHE A 35 2.05 -6.77 3.15
C PHE A 35 2.24 -7.32 4.55
N SER A 36 1.58 -6.68 5.51
CA SER A 36 1.41 -7.16 6.88
C SER A 36 -0.01 -6.83 7.35
N ALA A 37 -0.37 -7.29 8.55
CA ALA A 37 -1.64 -6.91 9.16
C ALA A 37 -1.74 -5.38 9.41
N GLY A 38 -0.62 -4.69 9.62
CA GLY A 38 -0.59 -3.27 9.97
C GLY A 38 -0.21 -2.31 8.83
N GLY A 39 0.28 -2.79 7.70
CA GLY A 39 0.73 -1.92 6.61
C GLY A 39 1.32 -2.66 5.42
N ALA A 40 1.77 -1.90 4.42
CA ALA A 40 2.39 -2.40 3.20
C ALA A 40 3.55 -1.51 2.75
N PHE A 41 4.44 -2.07 1.94
CA PHE A 41 5.40 -1.28 1.16
C PHE A 41 4.99 -1.28 -0.31
N LEU A 42 4.84 -0.09 -0.89
CA LEU A 42 4.34 0.14 -2.23
C LEU A 42 5.46 0.73 -3.10
N CYS A 43 5.76 0.10 -4.23
CA CYS A 43 6.70 0.63 -5.22
C CYS A 43 5.93 1.56 -6.16
N LEU A 44 6.30 2.84 -6.17
CA LEU A 44 5.73 3.80 -7.11
C LEU A 44 6.47 3.63 -8.45
N GLY A 45 5.74 3.38 -9.54
CA GLY A 45 6.32 3.27 -10.87
C GLY A 45 7.13 4.53 -11.21
N GLY A 46 8.37 4.35 -11.70
CA GLY A 46 9.40 5.39 -11.85
C GLY A 46 9.16 6.47 -12.91
N GLY A 47 7.93 6.98 -13.04
CA GLY A 47 7.65 8.23 -13.73
C GLY A 47 7.93 9.42 -12.80
N ASP A 48 8.27 10.57 -13.39
CA ASP A 48 8.28 11.85 -12.66
C ASP A 48 6.86 12.20 -12.19
N ALA A 49 6.42 11.57 -11.10
CA ALA A 49 5.15 11.87 -10.47
C ALA A 49 5.27 13.26 -9.83
N ILE A 50 4.73 14.27 -10.50
CA ILE A 50 4.33 15.53 -9.87
C ILE A 50 3.27 15.14 -8.82
N GLY A 51 3.48 15.49 -7.55
CA GLY A 51 2.63 15.01 -6.44
C GLY A 51 3.08 13.66 -5.87
N LYS A 52 4.36 13.53 -5.49
CA LYS A 52 4.80 12.33 -4.74
C LYS A 52 4.19 12.36 -3.33
N PRO A 53 3.68 11.22 -2.82
CA PRO A 53 3.16 11.15 -1.46
C PRO A 53 4.24 11.54 -0.45
N VAL A 54 3.86 12.34 0.55
CA VAL A 54 4.74 12.73 1.67
C VAL A 54 4.34 12.02 2.95
N VAL A 55 5.25 11.97 3.92
CA VAL A 55 4.92 11.38 5.24
C VAL A 55 3.78 12.17 5.89
N GLY A 56 2.78 11.45 6.40
CA GLY A 56 1.56 11.99 6.99
C GLY A 56 0.39 12.11 6.00
N ASP A 57 0.63 11.96 4.70
CA ASP A 57 -0.44 11.91 3.71
C ASP A 57 -1.37 10.73 3.98
N ARG A 58 -2.67 10.99 3.82
CA ARG A 58 -3.72 10.00 3.94
C ARG A 58 -4.38 9.74 2.59
N GLY A 59 -4.98 8.58 2.48
CA GLY A 59 -5.62 8.16 1.26
C GLY A 59 -6.24 6.78 1.37
N GLN A 60 -6.59 6.24 0.21
CA GLN A 60 -7.11 4.89 0.05
C GLN A 60 -6.15 4.05 -0.79
N LEU A 61 -5.87 2.85 -0.30
CA LEU A 61 -5.20 1.80 -1.06
C LEU A 61 -6.23 0.76 -1.46
N THR A 62 -6.42 0.55 -2.75
CA THR A 62 -7.24 -0.55 -3.27
C THR A 62 -6.33 -1.62 -3.86
N VAL A 63 -6.53 -2.87 -3.45
CA VAL A 63 -5.78 -4.04 -3.90
C VAL A 63 -6.75 -4.94 -4.67
N SER A 64 -6.38 -5.32 -5.89
CA SER A 64 -7.16 -6.24 -6.72
C SER A 64 -6.41 -7.56 -6.88
N ILE A 65 -7.09 -8.69 -6.63
CA ILE A 65 -6.54 -10.03 -6.81
C ILE A 65 -7.48 -10.82 -7.71
N ASN A 66 -6.95 -11.29 -8.84
CA ASN A 66 -7.68 -12.22 -9.71
C ASN A 66 -7.56 -13.64 -9.16
N THR A 67 -8.68 -14.22 -8.76
CA THR A 67 -8.78 -15.61 -8.30
C THR A 67 -9.49 -16.47 -9.34
N GLU A 68 -9.48 -17.80 -9.18
CA GLU A 68 -10.28 -18.70 -10.02
C GLU A 68 -11.80 -18.47 -9.88
N PHE A 69 -12.22 -17.76 -8.84
CA PHE A 69 -13.62 -17.46 -8.53
C PHE A 69 -14.03 -16.03 -8.92
N GLY A 70 -13.13 -15.24 -9.52
CA GLY A 70 -13.38 -13.84 -9.87
C GLY A 70 -12.36 -12.87 -9.28
N GLU A 71 -12.58 -11.58 -9.48
CA GLU A 71 -11.75 -10.51 -8.93
C GLU A 71 -12.17 -10.20 -7.48
N GLU A 72 -11.26 -10.37 -6.53
CA GLU A 72 -11.44 -9.88 -5.17
C GLU A 72 -10.78 -8.51 -5.03
N ARG A 73 -11.51 -7.54 -4.43
CA ARG A 73 -10.97 -6.21 -4.13
C ARG A 73 -11.02 -5.93 -2.63
N ASP A 74 -9.94 -5.38 -2.11
CA ASP A 74 -9.86 -4.90 -0.72
C ASP A 74 -9.42 -3.44 -0.72
N THR A 75 -10.11 -2.60 0.03
CA THR A 75 -9.81 -1.17 0.13
C THR A 75 -9.50 -0.81 1.58
N ALA A 76 -8.35 -0.17 1.80
CA ALA A 76 -7.92 0.28 3.12
C ALA A 76 -7.67 1.79 3.14
N GLU A 77 -8.12 2.47 4.18
CA GLU A 77 -7.63 3.80 4.51
C GLU A 77 -6.19 3.67 5.01
N ILE A 78 -5.31 4.51 4.49
CA ILE A 78 -3.87 4.46 4.78
C ILE A 78 -3.32 5.81 5.22
N GLU A 79 -2.17 5.74 5.89
CA GLU A 79 -1.28 6.88 6.13
C GLU A 79 0.15 6.54 5.68
N VAL A 80 0.79 7.46 4.96
CA VAL A 80 2.19 7.33 4.57
C VAL A 80 3.08 7.55 5.79
N VAL A 81 3.81 6.54 6.21
CA VAL A 81 4.70 6.61 7.39
C VAL A 81 6.17 6.74 7.01
N ARG A 82 6.51 6.45 5.76
CA ARG A 82 7.89 6.59 5.24
C ARG A 82 7.89 6.72 3.72
N VAL A 83 8.79 7.56 3.21
CA VAL A 83 9.10 7.70 1.78
C VAL A 83 10.55 7.28 1.55
N THR A 84 10.81 6.54 0.48
CA THR A 84 12.16 6.15 0.02
C THR A 84 12.31 6.44 -1.48
N ALA A 85 13.52 6.24 -2.01
CA ALA A 85 13.76 6.35 -3.45
C ALA A 85 12.95 5.33 -4.27
N ASP A 86 12.62 4.18 -3.67
CA ASP A 86 12.00 3.03 -4.34
C ASP A 86 10.47 2.97 -4.16
N GLY A 87 9.90 3.84 -3.32
CA GLY A 87 8.48 3.78 -2.99
C GLY A 87 8.13 4.34 -1.61
N ILE A 88 7.02 3.87 -1.05
CA ILE A 88 6.48 4.34 0.22
C ILE A 88 6.11 3.18 1.13
N ALA A 89 6.22 3.40 2.44
CA ALA A 89 5.62 2.52 3.44
C ALA A 89 4.36 3.18 3.98
N VAL A 90 3.28 2.40 4.04
CA VAL A 90 1.98 2.86 4.50
C VAL A 90 1.52 2.04 5.70
N ARG A 91 0.76 2.68 6.59
CA ARG A 91 0.04 2.04 7.70
C ARG A 91 -1.44 1.99 7.38
N PHE A 92 -2.11 0.88 7.66
CA PHE A 92 -3.56 0.76 7.56
C PHE A 92 -4.25 1.41 8.76
N LEU A 93 -5.22 2.28 8.50
CA LEU A 93 -6.03 2.97 9.51
C LEU A 93 -7.40 2.30 9.70
N ALA A 94 -8.05 1.96 8.58
CA ALA A 94 -9.30 1.24 8.51
C ALA A 94 -9.32 0.35 7.26
N ARG A 95 -10.10 -0.73 7.28
CA ARG A 95 -10.22 -1.67 6.14
C ARG A 95 -11.68 -1.95 5.84
N ASP A 96 -12.03 -1.93 4.56
CA ASP A 96 -13.32 -2.36 4.03
C ASP A 96 -13.09 -3.44 2.97
N VAL A 97 -13.56 -4.66 3.27
CA VAL A 97 -13.40 -5.82 2.40
C VAL A 97 -14.70 -6.04 1.65
N SER A 98 -14.69 -5.80 0.34
CA SER A 98 -15.87 -5.92 -0.51
C SER A 98 -15.67 -7.00 -1.59
N LYS A 99 -16.56 -8.01 -1.63
CA LYS A 99 -16.56 -8.98 -2.74
C LYS A 99 -17.19 -8.35 -3.98
N VAL A 100 -16.45 -8.30 -5.08
CA VAL A 100 -16.99 -7.91 -6.38
C VAL A 100 -17.45 -9.19 -7.09
N ALA A 101 -18.75 -9.31 -7.34
CA ALA A 101 -19.37 -10.46 -7.98
C ALA A 101 -19.23 -10.44 -9.50
#